data_AF-A0A8H9AKH4-F1
#
_entry.id   AF-A0A8H9AKH4-F1
#
_cell.length_a   1.000
_cell.length_b   1.000
_cell.length_c   1.000
_cell.angle_alpha   90.00
_cell.angle_beta   90.00
_cell.angle_gamma   90.00
#
_symmetry.space_group_name_H-M   'P 1'
#
loop_
_entity.id
_entity.type
_entity.pdbx_description
1 polymer ?
#
loop_
_entity_poly.entity_id
_entity_poly.type
_entity_poly.pdbx_seq_one_letter_code
_entity_poly.pdbx_strand_id
1 'polypeptide(L)'
;MQGVQTSLHRLSIESLTEVPMCALDRRERPLNSQSVNKYILNVQNIYRNSPVPVCVRNKNRKILYANGAFIELFSREDKPLSGESYIRLQVEIFLSSLELECQALGHGSAFCRRFNFHGEIYQIRMENVSFYNDESVVLWQ
;
A
#
# COMPACT_ATOMS: atom_id res chain seq x y z
N MET A 1 -57.07 26.00 -26.51
CA MET A 1 -57.13 24.53 -26.44
C MET A 1 -55.70 24.01 -26.52
N GLN A 2 -55.32 23.13 -25.60
CA GLN A 2 -54.31 22.05 -25.68
C GLN A 2 -52.98 22.36 -26.45
N GLY A 3 -51.80 22.16 -25.89
CA GLY A 3 -51.45 21.26 -24.80
C GLY A 3 -50.01 21.42 -24.34
N VAL A 4 -49.81 20.85 -23.16
CA VAL A 4 -48.57 20.68 -22.43
C VAL A 4 -47.57 19.88 -23.27
N GLN A 5 -46.34 20.36 -23.39
CA GLN A 5 -45.20 19.48 -23.61
C GLN A 5 -44.05 19.91 -22.71
N THR A 6 -43.85 19.06 -21.72
CA THR A 6 -42.84 18.95 -20.68
C THR A 6 -41.48 19.58 -21.00
N SER A 7 -41.05 20.48 -20.10
CA SER A 7 -39.67 20.92 -19.91
C SER A 7 -38.74 19.71 -19.74
N LEU A 8 -37.95 19.40 -20.76
CA LEU A 8 -36.74 18.61 -20.59
C LEU A 8 -35.66 19.58 -20.13
N HIS A 9 -35.42 19.61 -18.82
CA HIS A 9 -34.20 20.17 -18.27
C HIS A 9 -33.02 19.46 -18.92
N ARG A 10 -32.43 20.13 -19.91
CA ARG A 10 -31.13 19.80 -20.47
C ARG A 10 -30.14 20.08 -19.35
N LEU A 11 -29.87 19.07 -18.51
CA LEU A 11 -28.72 19.11 -17.62
C LEU A 11 -27.50 19.05 -18.53
N SER A 12 -26.97 20.24 -18.81
CA SER A 12 -25.69 20.45 -19.43
C SER A 12 -24.67 19.55 -18.75
N ILE A 13 -24.03 18.71 -19.55
CA ILE A 13 -22.85 17.95 -19.16
C ILE A 13 -21.78 18.99 -18.82
N GLU A 14 -21.68 19.35 -17.54
CA GLU A 14 -20.54 20.09 -17.04
C GLU A 14 -19.35 19.14 -17.10
N SER A 15 -18.52 19.41 -18.10
CA SER A 15 -17.12 19.06 -18.23
C SER A 15 -16.54 18.46 -16.94
N LEU A 16 -16.51 17.12 -16.89
CA LEU A 16 -15.47 16.44 -16.14
C LEU A 16 -14.18 16.86 -16.83
N THR A 17 -13.51 17.87 -16.27
CA THR A 17 -12.10 18.10 -16.51
C THR A 17 -11.44 16.75 -16.31
N GLU A 18 -10.99 16.15 -17.41
CA GLU A 18 -10.14 14.98 -17.38
C GLU A 18 -8.97 15.34 -16.48
N VAL A 19 -9.02 14.84 -15.24
CA VAL A 19 -7.82 14.78 -14.41
C VAL A 19 -6.85 14.01 -15.28
N PRO A 20 -5.67 14.55 -15.61
CA PRO A 20 -4.73 13.80 -16.41
C PRO A 20 -4.39 12.56 -15.60
N MET A 21 -4.99 11.43 -16.00
CA MET A 21 -4.52 10.10 -15.62
C MET A 21 -3.07 10.13 -16.04
N CYS A 22 -2.15 10.23 -15.07
CA CYS A 22 -0.74 10.03 -15.33
C CYS A 22 -0.65 8.73 -16.12
N ALA A 23 -0.32 8.83 -17.41
CA ALA A 23 -0.17 7.68 -18.27
C ALA A 23 0.75 6.72 -17.53
N LEU A 24 0.24 5.56 -17.16
CA LEU A 24 1.06 4.46 -16.69
C LEU A 24 2.00 4.18 -17.86
N ASP A 25 3.22 4.73 -17.81
CA ASP A 25 4.26 4.45 -18.77
C ASP A 25 4.51 2.95 -18.67
N ARG A 26 3.87 2.20 -19.57
CA ARG A 26 3.86 0.74 -19.61
C ARG A 26 5.19 0.22 -20.18
N ARG A 27 6.28 0.97 -20.00
CA ARG A 27 7.63 0.42 -20.03
C ARG A 27 7.60 -0.70 -19.02
N GLU A 28 7.62 -1.93 -19.52
CA GLU A 28 7.84 -3.12 -18.70
C GLU A 28 9.09 -2.84 -17.89
N ARG A 29 8.90 -2.48 -16.61
CA ARG A 29 10.03 -2.29 -15.72
C ARG A 29 10.69 -3.65 -15.66
N PRO A 30 12.00 -3.74 -15.97
CA PRO A 30 12.66 -5.03 -15.96
C PRO A 30 12.48 -5.62 -14.57
N LEU A 31 11.99 -6.86 -14.52
CA LEU A 31 11.84 -7.61 -13.28
C LEU A 31 13.20 -7.64 -12.55
N ASN A 32 13.16 -7.82 -11.23
CA ASN A 32 14.37 -7.87 -10.46
C ASN A 32 15.13 -9.18 -10.77
N SER A 33 16.33 -9.07 -11.34
CA SER A 33 17.22 -10.19 -11.69
C SER A 33 17.91 -10.82 -10.48
N GLN A 34 17.83 -10.17 -9.33
CA GLN A 34 18.33 -10.71 -8.07
C GLN A 34 17.37 -11.75 -7.51
N SER A 35 17.85 -12.69 -6.69
CA SER A 35 16.95 -13.55 -5.92
C SER A 35 16.28 -12.76 -4.79
N VAL A 36 15.12 -13.23 -4.32
CA VAL A 36 14.43 -12.70 -3.13
C VAL A 36 15.40 -12.59 -1.94
N ASN A 37 16.24 -13.60 -1.72
CA ASN A 37 17.21 -13.60 -0.62
C ASN A 37 18.23 -12.46 -0.74
N LYS A 38 18.76 -12.20 -1.95
CA LYS A 38 19.69 -11.09 -2.16
C LYS A 38 19.01 -9.74 -1.95
N TYR A 39 17.76 -9.61 -2.39
CA TYR A 39 16.95 -8.41 -2.14
C TYR A 39 16.76 -8.18 -0.64
N ILE A 40 16.37 -9.21 0.12
CA ILE A 40 16.20 -9.13 1.58
C ILE A 40 17.51 -8.72 2.26
N LEU A 41 18.65 -9.32 1.88
CA LEU A 41 19.95 -8.95 2.44
C LEU A 41 20.30 -7.48 2.18
N ASN A 42 19.97 -6.94 1.00
CA ASN A 42 20.16 -5.53 0.71
C ASN A 42 19.27 -4.63 1.57
N VAL A 43 17.98 -4.96 1.70
CA VAL A 43 17.05 -4.23 2.59
C VAL A 43 17.55 -4.27 4.03
N GLN A 44 18.02 -5.43 4.49
CA GLN A 44 18.59 -5.59 5.83
C GLN A 44 19.83 -4.71 6.01
N ASN A 45 20.77 -4.71 5.07
CA ASN A 45 21.99 -3.90 5.17
C ASN A 45 21.69 -2.40 5.27
N ILE A 46 20.60 -1.93 4.67
CA ILE A 46 20.19 -0.52 4.72
C ILE A 46 19.42 -0.22 6.03
N TYR A 47 18.47 -1.07 6.42
CA TYR A 47 17.48 -0.73 7.45
C TYR A 47 17.69 -1.39 8.81
N ARG A 48 18.67 -2.29 8.97
CA ARG A 48 18.86 -3.07 10.21
C ARG A 48 18.87 -2.22 11.47
N ASN A 49 19.58 -1.09 11.44
CA ASN A 49 19.72 -0.15 12.56
C ASN A 49 18.97 1.17 12.30
N SER A 50 18.13 1.23 11.27
CA SER A 50 17.38 2.44 10.94
C SER A 50 16.21 2.62 11.91
N PRO A 51 15.89 3.86 12.31
CA PRO A 51 14.70 4.16 13.11
C PRO A 51 13.41 4.04 12.28
N VAL A 52 13.49 3.91 10.96
CA VAL A 52 12.33 3.76 10.08
C VAL A 52 11.78 2.33 10.20
N PRO A 53 10.52 2.12 10.61
CA PRO A 53 9.90 0.80 10.65
C PRO A 53 9.81 0.17 9.25
N VAL A 54 10.53 -0.93 9.02
CA VAL A 54 10.55 -1.60 7.70
C VAL A 54 10.30 -3.09 7.83
N CYS A 55 9.47 -3.64 6.93
CA CYS A 55 9.35 -5.08 6.73
C CYS A 55 9.23 -5.46 5.24
N VAL A 56 9.52 -6.72 4.95
CA VAL A 56 9.35 -7.34 3.62
C VAL A 56 8.44 -8.55 3.79
N ARG A 57 7.36 -8.59 3.01
CA ARG A 57 6.37 -9.67 3.06
C ARG A 57 6.24 -10.35 1.70
N ASN A 58 5.98 -11.66 1.68
CA ASN A 58 5.69 -12.38 0.45
C ASN A 58 4.19 -12.35 0.09
N LYS A 59 3.83 -12.93 -1.07
CA LYS A 59 2.43 -13.09 -1.51
C LYS A 59 1.51 -13.79 -0.50
N ASN A 60 2.07 -14.62 0.39
CA ASN A 60 1.33 -15.34 1.44
C ASN A 60 1.22 -14.52 2.74
N ARG A 61 1.51 -13.21 2.69
CA ARG A 61 1.53 -12.29 3.83
C ARG A 61 2.54 -12.68 4.92
N LYS A 62 3.47 -13.59 4.65
CA LYS A 62 4.52 -13.96 5.60
C LYS A 62 5.60 -12.89 5.61
N ILE A 63 5.95 -12.39 6.80
CA ILE A 63 7.11 -11.53 6.99
C ILE A 63 8.38 -12.35 6.73
N LEU A 64 9.15 -11.97 5.71
CA LEU A 64 10.46 -12.55 5.39
C LEU A 64 11.58 -11.80 6.10
N TYR A 65 11.38 -10.50 6.37
CA TYR A 65 12.29 -9.64 7.12
C TYR A 65 11.52 -8.52 7.80
N ALA A 66 11.94 -8.13 9.00
CA ALA A 66 11.51 -6.91 9.69
C ALA A 66 12.68 -6.38 10.52
N ASN A 67 12.83 -5.05 10.60
CA ASN A 67 13.83 -4.45 11.48
C ASN A 67 13.30 -4.24 12.90
N GLY A 68 14.18 -3.81 13.81
CA GLY A 68 13.83 -3.58 15.22
C GLY A 68 12.71 -2.55 15.39
N ALA A 69 12.75 -1.43 14.65
CA ALA A 69 11.74 -0.38 14.71
C ALA A 69 10.34 -0.87 14.29
N PHE A 70 10.25 -1.75 13.29
CA PHE A 70 8.99 -2.37 12.89
C PHE A 70 8.43 -3.28 13.99
N ILE A 71 9.28 -4.12 14.58
CA ILE A 71 8.88 -5.02 15.67
C ILE A 71 8.40 -4.21 16.87
N GLU A 72 9.10 -3.14 17.23
CA GLU A 72 8.74 -2.27 18.35
C GLU A 72 7.43 -1.50 18.10
N LEU A 73 7.20 -1.01 16.87
CA LEU A 73 5.96 -0.34 16.52
C LEU A 73 4.77 -1.28 16.74
N PHE A 74 4.84 -2.49 16.17
CA PHE A 74 3.73 -3.45 16.21
C PHE A 74 3.72 -4.36 17.46
N SER A 75 4.66 -4.21 18.40
CA SER A 75 4.61 -4.94 19.69
C SER A 75 3.72 -4.28 20.73
N ARG A 76 3.30 -3.01 20.51
CA ARG A 76 2.43 -2.27 21.43
C ARG A 76 1.13 -3.03 21.70
N GLU A 77 0.79 -3.13 22.99
CA GLU A 77 -0.39 -3.87 23.45
C GLU A 77 -1.68 -3.13 23.10
N ASP A 78 -2.69 -3.91 22.71
CA ASP A 78 -4.00 -3.37 22.38
C ASP A 78 -4.66 -2.73 23.60
N LYS A 79 -5.29 -1.56 23.39
CA LYS A 79 -6.04 -0.84 24.42
C LYS A 79 -7.49 -0.63 23.94
N PRO A 80 -8.34 -1.66 24.03
CA PRO A 80 -9.67 -1.64 23.40
C PRO A 80 -10.59 -0.53 23.94
N LEU A 81 -10.38 -0.07 25.17
CA LEU A 81 -11.14 1.02 25.78
C LEU A 81 -10.70 2.42 25.30
N SER A 82 -9.59 2.53 24.55
CA SER A 82 -9.03 3.79 24.05
C SER A 82 -9.47 4.12 22.61
N GLY A 83 -10.32 3.28 22.00
CA GLY A 83 -10.88 3.45 20.66
C GLY A 83 -10.27 2.52 19.60
N GLU A 84 -10.86 2.51 18.41
CA GLU A 84 -10.55 1.53 17.35
C GLU A 84 -9.09 1.53 16.87
N SER A 85 -8.42 2.70 16.89
CA SER A 85 -7.00 2.81 16.49
C SER A 85 -6.03 2.09 17.44
N TYR A 86 -6.48 1.71 18.63
CA TYR A 86 -5.69 0.98 19.62
C TYR A 86 -5.87 -0.54 19.53
N ILE A 87 -6.55 -1.02 18.48
CA ILE A 87 -6.75 -2.45 18.21
C ILE A 87 -5.94 -2.80 16.96
N ARG A 88 -4.92 -3.65 17.10
CA ARG A 88 -4.02 -4.04 16.01
C ARG A 88 -4.75 -4.71 14.85
N LEU A 89 -5.77 -5.51 15.14
CA LEU A 89 -6.52 -6.25 14.12
C LEU A 89 -7.11 -5.35 13.02
N GLN A 90 -7.68 -4.19 13.40
CA GLN A 90 -8.26 -3.23 12.46
C GLN A 90 -7.20 -2.70 11.49
N VAL A 91 -6.04 -2.31 12.01
CA VAL A 91 -4.91 -1.82 11.23
C VAL A 91 -4.34 -2.93 10.34
N GLU A 92 -4.20 -4.16 10.85
CA GLU A 92 -3.72 -5.30 10.07
C GLU A 92 -4.62 -5.62 8.88
N ILE A 93 -5.95 -5.56 9.05
CA ILE A 93 -6.91 -5.76 7.95
C ILE A 93 -6.75 -4.66 6.90
N PHE A 94 -6.66 -3.41 7.32
CA PHE A 94 -6.47 -2.27 6.42
C PHE A 94 -5.17 -2.39 5.62
N LEU A 95 -4.04 -2.60 6.31
CA LEU A 95 -2.74 -2.73 5.67
C LEU A 95 -2.66 -3.98 4.77
N SER A 96 -3.30 -5.09 5.14
CA SER A 96 -3.38 -6.27 4.26
C SER A 96 -4.17 -6.01 2.98
N SER A 97 -5.18 -5.15 3.03
CA SER A 97 -5.96 -4.74 1.86
C SER A 97 -5.12 -3.89 0.91
N LEU A 98 -4.33 -2.95 1.46
CA LEU A 98 -3.37 -2.16 0.69
C LEU A 98 -2.27 -3.04 0.07
N GLU A 99 -1.78 -4.04 0.79
CA GLU A 99 -0.78 -4.97 0.25
C GLU A 99 -1.31 -5.70 -0.98
N LEU A 100 -2.57 -6.15 -0.95
CA LEU A 100 -3.21 -6.81 -2.09
C LEU A 100 -3.37 -5.86 -3.29
N GLU A 101 -3.74 -4.60 -3.05
CA GLU A 101 -3.79 -3.56 -4.09
C GLU A 101 -2.40 -3.35 -4.72
N CYS A 102 -1.36 -3.26 -3.89
CA CYS A 102 0.03 -3.09 -4.35
C CYS A 102 0.49 -4.26 -5.23
N GLN A 103 0.16 -5.49 -4.81
CA GLN A 103 0.42 -6.70 -5.59
C GLN A 103 -0.30 -6.68 -6.95
N ALA A 104 -1.56 -6.26 -6.97
CA ALA A 104 -2.37 -6.20 -8.19
C ALA A 104 -1.87 -5.14 -9.20
N LEU A 105 -1.28 -4.04 -8.72
CA LEU A 105 -0.69 -3.00 -9.58
C LEU A 105 0.56 -3.45 -10.35
N GLY A 106 1.16 -4.59 -9.98
CA GLY A 106 2.29 -5.19 -10.69
C GLY A 106 3.65 -4.61 -10.32
N HIS A 107 4.68 -5.05 -11.04
CA HIS A 107 6.08 -4.80 -10.68
C HIS A 107 6.46 -3.31 -10.64
N GLY A 108 7.14 -2.90 -9.58
CA GLY A 108 7.62 -1.54 -9.37
C GLY A 108 6.51 -0.56 -8.99
N SER A 109 5.27 -1.04 -8.83
CA SER A 109 4.21 -0.21 -8.27
C SER A 109 4.61 0.21 -6.86
N ALA A 110 4.33 1.48 -6.53
CA ALA A 110 4.50 1.98 -5.19
C ALA A 110 3.50 3.09 -4.92
N PHE A 111 3.00 3.14 -3.70
CA PHE A 111 2.13 4.22 -3.24
C PHE A 111 2.29 4.47 -1.75
N CYS A 112 1.79 5.63 -1.33
CA CYS A 112 1.73 6.01 0.08
C CYS A 112 0.26 6.10 0.54
N ARG A 113 -0.01 5.63 1.75
CA ARG A 113 -1.31 5.77 2.44
C ARG A 113 -1.10 6.11 3.90
N ARG A 114 -2.08 6.79 4.50
CA ARG A 114 -2.07 7.11 5.93
C ARG A 114 -2.92 6.10 6.70
N PHE A 115 -2.52 5.80 7.94
CA PHE A 115 -3.30 4.98 8.85
C PHE A 115 -3.13 5.49 10.28
N ASN A 116 -4.10 5.19 11.15
CA ASN A 116 -4.05 5.55 12.55
C ASN A 116 -3.67 4.31 13.37
N PHE A 117 -2.74 4.46 14.29
CA PHE A 117 -2.39 3.38 15.21
C PHE A 117 -1.98 3.96 16.57
N HIS A 118 -2.66 3.53 17.63
CA HIS A 118 -2.44 4.00 18.99
C HIS A 118 -2.52 5.52 19.14
N GLY A 119 -3.56 6.14 18.56
CA GLY A 119 -3.79 7.59 18.62
C GLY A 119 -2.89 8.45 17.73
N GLU A 120 -1.87 7.86 17.09
CA GLU A 120 -0.95 8.55 16.20
C GLU A 120 -1.29 8.29 14.73
N ILE A 121 -0.97 9.25 13.86
CA ILE A 121 -1.17 9.12 12.42
C ILE A 121 0.16 8.79 11.76
N TYR A 122 0.21 7.65 11.08
CA TYR A 122 1.38 7.20 10.32
C TYR A 122 1.11 7.30 8.82
N GLN A 123 2.18 7.28 8.04
CA GLN A 123 2.15 7.06 6.61
C GLN A 123 2.96 5.80 6.31
N ILE A 124 2.40 4.93 5.48
CA ILE A 124 3.08 3.74 4.96
C ILE A 124 3.33 3.90 3.47
N ARG A 125 4.54 3.59 3.03
CA ARG A 125 4.88 3.36 1.63
C ARG A 125 4.94 1.85 1.38
N MET A 126 4.16 1.38 0.41
CA MET A 126 4.23 -0.01 -0.06
C MET A 126 4.80 -0.03 -1.47
N GLU A 127 5.74 -0.95 -1.73
CA GLU A 127 6.33 -1.16 -3.04
C GLU A 127 6.33 -2.64 -3.41
N ASN A 128 5.81 -2.97 -4.61
CA ASN A 128 5.79 -4.32 -5.15
C ASN A 128 7.05 -4.61 -5.95
N VAL A 129 7.82 -5.60 -5.51
CA VAL A 129 9.02 -6.08 -6.20
C VAL A 129 8.77 -7.49 -6.67
N SER A 130 8.81 -7.67 -7.98
CA SER A 130 8.60 -8.95 -8.67
C SER A 130 9.92 -9.41 -9.26
N PHE A 131 10.12 -10.72 -9.27
CA PHE A 131 11.33 -11.39 -9.69
C PHE A 131 11.04 -12.27 -10.92
N TYR A 132 12.09 -12.67 -11.65
CA TYR A 132 11.93 -13.46 -12.89
C TYR A 132 11.33 -14.87 -12.69
N ASN A 133 11.31 -15.39 -11.47
CA ASN A 133 10.76 -16.70 -11.12
C ASN A 133 9.29 -16.63 -10.67
N ASP A 134 8.56 -15.58 -11.08
CA ASP A 134 7.19 -15.27 -10.64
C ASP A 134 7.01 -15.07 -9.12
N GLU A 135 8.09 -14.99 -8.35
CA GLU A 135 8.01 -14.56 -6.95
C GLU A 135 7.79 -13.04 -6.90
N SER A 136 7.10 -12.58 -5.85
CA SER A 136 7.06 -11.17 -5.51
C SER A 136 7.01 -10.95 -4.02
N VAL A 137 7.52 -9.80 -3.62
CA VAL A 137 7.49 -9.30 -2.25
C VAL A 137 6.96 -7.88 -2.23
N VAL A 138 6.40 -7.48 -1.10
CA VAL A 138 6.02 -6.10 -0.83
C VAL A 138 6.91 -5.56 0.27
N LEU A 139 7.58 -4.44 -0.01
CA LEU A 139 8.35 -3.68 0.96
C LEU A 139 7.42 -2.66 1.63
N TRP A 140 7.40 -2.64 2.96
CA TRP A 140 6.66 -1.67 3.78
C TRP A 140 7.66 -0.75 4.47
N GLN A 141 7.40 0.56 4.46
CA GLN A 141 8.24 1.61 5.07
C GLN A 141 7.38 2.72 5.69
#